data_AF-A0A6I4XRD0-F1
#
_entry.id   AF-A0A6I4XRD0-F1
#
_cell.length_a   1.000
_cell.length_b   1.000
_cell.length_c   1.000
_cell.angle_alpha   90.00
_cell.angle_beta   90.00
_cell.angle_gamma   90.00
#
_symmetry.space_group_name_H-M   'P 1'
#
loop_
_entity.id
_entity.type
_entity.pdbx_description
1 polymer ?
#
loop_
_entity_poly.entity_id
_entity_poly.type
_entity_poly.pdbx_seq_one_letter_code
_entity_poly.pdbx_strand_id
1 'polypeptide(L)'
;SQYGGCSADRIDELLAPFAERNYEKHLADAQEWIEGEERQKAFARKKTKKDIFDAMQSLEYEINTLFTSNGQTPFTSLGFGLGTNWFEREIQRAILQIRINGLGIEKRTAIFPKLIFTIKRGVNAQPTDPNYDIKQLALECATKRMYPDVLNYDKIV
;
A
#
# COMPACT_ATOMS: atom_id res chain seq x y z
N SER A 1 20.56 -12.36 -8.42
CA SER A 1 21.18 -11.06 -8.78
C SER A 1 20.88 -10.78 -10.24
N GLN A 2 20.48 -9.55 -10.59
CA GLN A 2 20.15 -9.13 -11.95
C GLN A 2 20.57 -7.67 -12.18
N TYR A 3 20.71 -7.24 -13.44
CA TYR A 3 21.12 -5.88 -13.83
C TYR A 3 19.94 -4.95 -14.16
N GLY A 4 18.70 -5.47 -14.14
CA GLY A 4 17.48 -4.72 -14.47
C GLY A 4 16.61 -4.39 -13.25
N GLY A 5 15.52 -3.67 -13.49
CA GLY A 5 14.55 -3.31 -12.44
C GLY A 5 13.84 -4.53 -11.84
N CYS A 6 13.52 -4.45 -10.55
CA CYS A 6 12.79 -5.48 -9.81
C CYS A 6 11.35 -5.01 -9.59
N SER A 7 10.37 -5.84 -9.91
CA SER A 7 8.95 -5.51 -9.72
C SER A 7 8.31 -6.51 -8.76
N ALA A 8 7.52 -5.99 -7.83
CA ALA A 8 6.59 -6.77 -7.04
C ALA A 8 5.17 -6.35 -7.45
N ASP A 9 4.39 -7.29 -7.97
CA ASP A 9 3.03 -7.03 -8.42
C ASP A 9 2.00 -7.58 -7.44
N ARG A 10 0.79 -7.02 -7.49
CA ARG A 10 -0.35 -7.33 -6.60
C ARG A 10 0.05 -7.30 -5.13
N ILE A 11 0.82 -6.29 -4.73
CA ILE A 11 1.40 -6.23 -3.38
C ILE A 11 0.33 -6.06 -2.29
N ASP A 12 -0.81 -5.47 -2.64
CA ASP A 12 -1.99 -5.37 -1.81
C ASP A 12 -2.53 -6.76 -1.42
N GLU A 13 -2.56 -7.69 -2.36
CA GLU A 13 -3.02 -9.07 -2.14
C GLU A 13 -1.93 -9.95 -1.55
N LEU A 14 -0.70 -9.82 -2.03
CA LEU A 14 0.46 -10.57 -1.55
C LEU A 14 0.70 -10.34 -0.05
N LEU A 15 0.51 -9.10 0.41
CA LEU A 15 0.80 -8.70 1.78
C LEU A 15 -0.42 -8.85 2.72
N ALA A 16 -1.63 -8.98 2.19
CA ALA A 16 -2.86 -9.08 2.99
C ALA A 16 -2.84 -10.20 4.05
N PRO A 17 -2.35 -11.43 3.77
CA PRO A 17 -2.29 -12.49 4.78
C PRO A 17 -1.42 -12.13 5.99
N PHE A 18 -0.40 -11.29 5.82
CA PHE A 18 0.45 -10.84 6.92
C PHE A 18 -0.23 -9.75 7.76
N ALA A 19 -0.98 -8.87 7.10
CA ALA A 19 -1.82 -7.88 7.79
C ALA A 19 -2.95 -8.56 8.60
N GLU A 20 -3.52 -9.65 8.08
CA GLU A 20 -4.51 -10.46 8.78
C GLU A 20 -3.93 -11.11 10.04
N ARG A 21 -2.74 -11.71 9.96
CA ARG A 21 -2.04 -12.24 11.15
C ARG A 21 -1.76 -11.18 12.20
N ASN A 22 -1.42 -9.95 11.78
CA ASN A 22 -1.27 -8.84 12.72
C ASN A 22 -2.60 -8.49 13.39
N TYR A 23 -3.70 -8.50 12.65
CA TYR A 23 -5.03 -8.29 13.22
C TYR A 23 -5.43 -9.37 14.23
N GLU A 24 -5.21 -10.64 13.92
CA GLU A 24 -5.46 -11.75 14.84
C GLU A 24 -4.65 -11.59 16.12
N LYS A 25 -3.37 -11.22 16.01
CA LYS A 25 -2.52 -10.93 17.16
C LYS A 25 -3.08 -9.78 18.01
N HIS A 26 -3.42 -8.65 17.42
CA HIS A 26 -3.99 -7.52 18.17
C HIS A 26 -5.36 -7.82 18.75
N LEU A 27 -6.14 -8.71 18.12
CA LEU A 27 -7.43 -9.15 18.65
C LEU A 27 -7.25 -10.06 19.87
N ALA A 28 -6.28 -10.97 19.83
CA ALA A 28 -5.91 -11.78 20.98
C ALA A 28 -5.44 -10.91 22.16
N ASP A 29 -4.57 -9.94 21.89
CA ASP A 29 -4.14 -8.95 22.90
C ASP A 29 -5.36 -8.17 23.44
N ALA A 30 -6.27 -7.73 22.58
CA ALA A 30 -7.46 -7.00 23.01
C ALA A 30 -8.39 -7.84 23.89
N GLN A 31 -8.51 -9.14 23.61
CA GLN A 31 -9.34 -10.06 24.40
C GLN A 31 -8.85 -10.23 25.83
N GLU A 32 -7.54 -10.04 26.07
CA GLU A 32 -6.95 -10.10 27.41
C GLU A 32 -7.20 -8.80 28.21
N TRP A 33 -7.12 -7.64 27.56
CA TRP A 33 -7.03 -6.35 28.27
C TRP A 33 -8.24 -5.42 28.08
N ILE A 34 -9.13 -5.69 27.14
CA ILE A 34 -10.23 -4.79 26.75
C ILE A 34 -11.57 -5.49 26.88
N GLU A 35 -12.48 -4.91 27.65
CA GLU A 35 -13.84 -5.40 27.78
C GLU A 35 -14.71 -4.98 26.57
N GLY A 36 -15.50 -5.95 26.08
CA GLY A 36 -16.49 -5.75 25.03
C GLY A 36 -15.96 -6.00 23.62
N GLU A 37 -16.60 -6.93 22.91
CA GLU A 37 -16.19 -7.40 21.58
C GLU A 37 -16.01 -6.27 20.56
N GLU A 38 -16.92 -5.29 20.55
CA GLU A 38 -16.82 -4.15 19.64
C GLU A 38 -15.60 -3.27 19.92
N ARG A 39 -15.23 -3.08 21.19
CA ARG A 39 -14.01 -2.34 21.56
C ARG A 39 -12.76 -3.12 21.21
N GLN A 40 -12.79 -4.44 21.37
CA GLN A 40 -11.69 -5.33 20.98
C GLN A 40 -11.42 -5.28 19.48
N LYS A 41 -12.47 -5.44 18.65
CA LYS A 41 -12.37 -5.32 17.19
C LYS A 41 -11.91 -3.93 16.77
N ALA A 42 -12.41 -2.87 17.41
CA ALA A 42 -11.99 -1.49 17.12
C ALA A 42 -10.50 -1.27 17.44
N PHE A 43 -10.01 -1.80 18.57
CA PHE A 43 -8.59 -1.76 18.93
C PHE A 43 -7.75 -2.50 17.90
N ALA A 44 -8.11 -3.75 17.58
CA ALA A 44 -7.38 -4.57 16.62
C ALA A 44 -7.32 -3.89 15.24
N ARG A 45 -8.45 -3.36 14.75
CA ARG A 45 -8.48 -2.60 13.48
C ARG A 45 -7.57 -1.37 13.51
N LYS A 46 -7.59 -0.60 14.60
CA LYS A 46 -6.77 0.61 14.75
C LYS A 46 -5.27 0.27 14.75
N LYS A 47 -4.88 -0.77 15.49
CA LYS A 47 -3.48 -1.21 15.59
C LYS A 47 -2.98 -1.80 14.28
N THR A 48 -3.75 -2.68 13.65
CA THR A 48 -3.40 -3.23 12.33
C THR A 48 -3.26 -2.14 11.27
N LYS A 49 -4.16 -1.14 11.24
CA LYS A 49 -4.04 -0.02 10.31
C LYS A 49 -2.74 0.76 10.50
N LYS A 50 -2.32 0.97 11.75
CA LYS A 50 -1.03 1.61 12.06
C LYS A 50 0.15 0.74 11.61
N ASP A 51 0.10 -0.57 11.87
CA ASP A 51 1.16 -1.49 11.46
C ASP A 51 1.31 -1.56 9.93
N ILE A 52 0.20 -1.60 9.19
CA ILE A 52 0.22 -1.53 7.71
C ILE A 52 0.87 -0.23 7.25
N PHE A 53 0.47 0.91 7.82
CA PHE A 53 1.03 2.20 7.47
C PHE A 53 2.54 2.25 7.76
N ASP A 54 2.96 1.79 8.93
CA ASP A 54 4.38 1.80 9.32
C ASP A 54 5.20 0.85 8.46
N ALA A 55 4.69 -0.35 8.15
CA ALA A 55 5.37 -1.30 7.28
C ALA A 55 5.57 -0.75 5.87
N MET A 56 4.55 -0.12 5.29
CA MET A 56 4.66 0.51 3.97
C MET A 56 5.56 1.75 4.00
N GLN A 57 5.60 2.48 5.10
CA GLN A 57 6.51 3.62 5.26
C GLN A 57 7.95 3.14 5.33
N SER A 58 8.23 2.12 6.15
CA SER A 58 9.54 1.49 6.22
C SER A 58 9.98 0.99 4.85
N LEU A 59 9.10 0.33 4.09
CA LEU A 59 9.41 -0.11 2.73
C LEU A 59 9.82 1.06 1.81
N GLU A 60 9.08 2.16 1.79
CA GLU A 60 9.43 3.33 0.98
C GLU A 60 10.79 3.94 1.41
N TYR A 61 11.05 4.03 2.71
CA TYR A 61 12.32 4.55 3.23
C TYR A 61 13.50 3.61 2.97
N GLU A 62 13.33 2.31 3.16
CA GLU A 62 14.36 1.31 2.91
C GLU A 62 14.76 1.29 1.44
N ILE A 63 13.78 1.33 0.52
CA ILE A 63 14.06 1.42 -0.92
C ILE A 63 14.91 2.64 -1.26
N ASN A 64 14.73 3.76 -0.55
CA ASN A 64 15.45 5.01 -0.82
C ASN A 64 16.73 5.20 0.03
N THR A 65 17.02 4.31 0.97
CA THR A 65 18.24 4.38 1.80
C THR A 65 19.21 3.22 1.55
N LEU A 66 18.72 2.09 1.03
CA LEU A 66 19.55 0.94 0.67
C LEU A 66 20.19 1.12 -0.71
N PHE A 67 21.40 0.61 -0.85
CA PHE A 67 22.16 0.61 -2.09
C PHE A 67 22.30 -0.81 -2.66
N THR A 68 22.21 -0.92 -3.98
CA THR A 68 22.58 -2.12 -4.73
C THR A 68 24.09 -2.34 -4.72
N SER A 69 24.56 -3.51 -5.20
CA SER A 69 26.00 -3.83 -5.28
C SER A 69 26.82 -2.86 -6.13
N ASN A 70 26.18 -2.12 -7.04
CA ASN A 70 26.81 -1.05 -7.83
C ASN A 70 26.64 0.36 -7.23
N GLY A 71 26.18 0.47 -5.97
CA GLY A 71 26.11 1.72 -5.23
C GLY A 71 24.97 2.66 -5.62
N GLN A 72 23.91 2.16 -6.26
CA GLN A 72 22.76 2.96 -6.69
C GLN A 72 21.51 2.63 -5.88
N THR A 73 20.55 3.54 -5.84
CA THR A 73 19.20 3.23 -5.36
C THR A 73 18.59 2.14 -6.25
N PRO A 74 18.00 1.07 -5.68
CA PRO A 74 17.43 -0.01 -6.47
C PRO A 74 16.27 0.46 -7.33
N PHE A 75 16.24 0.01 -8.59
CA PHE A 75 15.14 0.32 -9.49
C PHE A 75 13.98 -0.63 -9.21
N THR A 76 13.00 -0.15 -8.45
CA THR A 76 11.87 -0.96 -7.98
C THR A 76 10.54 -0.43 -8.49
N SER A 77 9.59 -1.34 -8.73
CA SER A 77 8.21 -1.01 -9.05
C SER A 77 7.25 -1.84 -8.21
N LEU A 78 6.16 -1.22 -7.76
CA LEU A 78 5.10 -1.85 -6.99
C LEU A 78 3.78 -1.75 -7.75
N GLY A 79 3.20 -2.91 -8.10
CA GLY A 79 1.87 -3.02 -8.70
C GLY A 79 0.80 -3.33 -7.66
N PHE A 80 -0.35 -2.65 -7.73
CA PHE A 80 -1.48 -2.83 -6.81
C PHE A 80 -2.79 -2.30 -7.40
N GLY A 81 -3.92 -2.53 -6.71
CA GLY A 81 -5.20 -1.88 -6.99
C GLY A 81 -6.37 -2.81 -7.25
N LEU A 82 -6.12 -4.13 -7.30
CA LEU A 82 -7.14 -5.14 -7.59
C LEU A 82 -7.77 -5.74 -6.34
N GLY A 83 -7.08 -5.71 -5.19
CA GLY A 83 -7.61 -6.28 -3.95
C GLY A 83 -8.80 -5.48 -3.41
N THR A 84 -9.83 -6.17 -2.92
CA THR A 84 -11.11 -5.60 -2.45
C THR A 84 -11.39 -5.84 -0.97
N ASN A 85 -10.67 -6.74 -0.32
CA ASN A 85 -10.86 -6.98 1.11
C ASN A 85 -10.31 -5.80 1.93
N TRP A 86 -10.63 -5.77 3.22
CA TRP A 86 -10.25 -4.64 4.08
C TRP A 86 -8.72 -4.46 4.18
N PHE A 87 -7.96 -5.54 4.32
CA PHE A 87 -6.49 -5.50 4.43
C PHE A 87 -5.85 -4.98 3.14
N GLU A 88 -6.26 -5.53 1.99
CA GLU A 88 -5.82 -5.11 0.67
C GLU A 88 -6.07 -3.60 0.46
N ARG A 89 -7.29 -3.14 0.78
CA ARG A 89 -7.68 -1.73 0.68
C ARG A 89 -6.84 -0.83 1.59
N GLU A 90 -6.56 -1.25 2.83
CA GLU A 90 -5.71 -0.47 3.74
C GLU A 90 -4.25 -0.43 3.28
N ILE A 91 -3.73 -1.50 2.68
CA ILE A 91 -2.39 -1.51 2.07
C ILE A 91 -2.32 -0.53 0.90
N GLN A 92 -3.31 -0.57 -0.02
CA GLN A 92 -3.39 0.39 -1.12
C GLN A 92 -3.43 1.84 -0.62
N ARG A 93 -4.23 2.12 0.41
CA ARG A 93 -4.28 3.47 1.03
C ARG A 93 -2.97 3.88 1.66
N ALA A 94 -2.32 2.97 2.38
CA ALA A 94 -1.05 3.26 3.04
C ALA A 94 -0.01 3.69 1.99
N ILE A 95 0.18 2.89 0.93
CA ILE A 95 1.10 3.19 -0.16
C ILE A 95 0.87 4.60 -0.72
N LEU A 96 -0.38 4.92 -1.06
CA LEU A 96 -0.74 6.21 -1.64
C LEU A 96 -0.55 7.37 -0.66
N GLN A 97 -0.98 7.20 0.59
CA GLN A 97 -0.88 8.24 1.61
C GLN A 97 0.57 8.55 1.98
N ILE A 98 1.42 7.53 2.06
CA ILE A 98 2.86 7.69 2.32
C ILE A 98 3.51 8.47 1.18
N ARG A 99 3.23 8.08 -0.07
CA ARG A 99 3.75 8.81 -1.23
C ARG A 99 3.29 10.26 -1.22
N ILE A 100 2.01 10.53 -0.94
CA ILE A 100 1.47 11.90 -0.78
C ILE A 100 2.23 12.67 0.30
N ASN A 101 2.48 12.06 1.46
CA ASN A 101 3.20 12.68 2.58
C ASN A 101 4.63 13.09 2.19
N GLY A 102 5.26 12.33 1.29
CA GLY A 102 6.61 12.59 0.78
C GLY A 102 7.71 12.08 1.70
N LEU A 103 8.92 12.03 1.13
CA LEU A 103 10.09 11.41 1.73
C LEU A 103 10.94 12.42 2.50
N GLY A 104 11.29 12.06 3.73
CA GLY A 104 12.18 12.84 4.60
C GLY A 104 11.56 14.13 5.14
N ILE A 105 12.36 14.90 5.87
CA ILE A 105 11.93 16.15 6.53
C ILE A 105 11.41 17.16 5.51
N GLU A 106 12.06 17.24 4.36
CA GLU A 106 11.68 18.12 3.26
C GLU A 106 10.49 17.60 2.45
N LYS A 107 9.95 16.42 2.77
CA LYS A 107 8.80 15.81 2.11
C LYS A 107 8.96 15.75 0.59
N ARG A 108 10.14 15.38 0.12
CA ARG A 108 10.47 15.31 -1.32
C ARG A 108 9.65 14.23 -2.01
N THR A 109 9.44 14.39 -3.31
CA THR A 109 8.84 13.33 -4.12
C THR A 109 9.85 12.21 -4.31
N ALA A 110 9.57 11.03 -3.79
CA ALA A 110 10.43 9.87 -3.98
C ALA A 110 10.42 9.44 -5.46
N ILE A 111 11.60 9.05 -5.98
CA ILE A 111 11.75 8.56 -7.35
C ILE A 111 11.35 7.08 -7.42
N PHE A 112 11.73 6.31 -6.41
CA PHE A 112 11.40 4.88 -6.27
C PHE A 112 10.69 4.60 -4.93
N PRO A 113 9.94 3.49 -4.82
CA PRO A 113 9.50 2.65 -5.93
C PRO A 113 8.61 3.41 -6.91
N LYS A 114 8.58 2.99 -8.17
CA LYS A 114 7.49 3.37 -9.08
C LYS A 114 6.20 2.74 -8.56
N LEU A 115 5.09 3.46 -8.64
CA LEU A 115 3.79 2.94 -8.25
C LEU A 115 2.96 2.71 -9.52
N ILE A 116 2.41 1.52 -9.68
CA ILE A 116 1.57 1.12 -10.82
C ILE A 116 0.20 0.71 -10.28
N PHE A 117 -0.79 1.57 -10.49
CA PHE A 117 -2.16 1.34 -10.04
C PHE A 117 -3.00 0.74 -11.16
N THR A 118 -3.52 -0.46 -10.93
CA THR A 118 -4.33 -1.18 -11.91
C THR A 118 -5.80 -0.79 -11.79
N ILE A 119 -6.37 -0.31 -12.90
CA ILE A 119 -7.79 0.02 -13.01
C ILE A 119 -8.55 -1.14 -13.65
N LYS A 120 -9.66 -1.53 -13.01
CA LYS A 120 -10.57 -2.59 -13.47
C LYS A 120 -12.02 -2.24 -13.18
N ARG A 121 -12.92 -2.48 -14.15
CA ARG A 121 -14.37 -2.31 -13.96
C ARG A 121 -14.90 -3.27 -12.89
N GLY A 122 -15.81 -2.79 -12.05
CA GLY A 122 -16.34 -3.54 -10.92
C GLY A 122 -15.40 -3.59 -9.71
N VAL A 123 -14.23 -2.95 -9.80
CA VAL A 123 -13.27 -2.86 -8.68
C VAL A 123 -13.03 -1.40 -8.30
N ASN A 124 -12.54 -0.58 -9.21
CA ASN A 124 -12.15 0.81 -8.90
C ASN A 124 -12.43 1.82 -10.02
N ALA A 125 -13.01 1.40 -11.16
CA ALA A 125 -13.12 2.25 -12.34
C ALA A 125 -14.25 3.28 -12.24
N GLN A 126 -15.40 2.88 -11.70
CA GLN A 126 -16.64 3.67 -11.66
C GLN A 126 -17.02 4.09 -10.23
N PRO A 127 -17.79 5.20 -10.04
CA PRO A 127 -18.22 5.66 -8.71
C PRO A 127 -18.92 4.61 -7.84
N THR A 128 -19.57 3.64 -8.47
CA THR A 128 -20.27 2.53 -7.81
C THR A 128 -19.37 1.37 -7.42
N ASP A 129 -18.12 1.36 -7.89
CA ASP A 129 -17.17 0.28 -7.63
C ASP A 129 -16.59 0.37 -6.20
N PRO A 130 -16.32 -0.75 -5.53
CA PRO A 130 -15.95 -0.78 -4.10
C PRO A 130 -14.69 0.01 -3.74
N ASN A 131 -13.74 0.13 -4.68
CA ASN A 131 -12.47 0.82 -4.51
C ASN A 131 -12.40 2.15 -5.29
N TYR A 132 -13.55 2.72 -5.68
CA TYR A 132 -13.54 4.02 -6.35
C TYR A 132 -12.93 5.13 -5.48
N ASP A 133 -13.15 5.05 -4.18
CA ASP A 133 -12.53 5.93 -3.19
C ASP A 133 -11.00 5.83 -3.18
N ILE A 134 -10.44 4.64 -3.43
CA ILE A 134 -9.00 4.45 -3.58
C ILE A 134 -8.52 4.99 -4.93
N LYS A 135 -9.32 4.87 -6.01
CA LYS A 135 -9.01 5.55 -7.28
C LYS A 135 -8.93 7.06 -7.11
N GLN A 136 -9.82 7.68 -6.32
CA GLN A 136 -9.73 9.12 -6.04
C GLN A 136 -8.44 9.47 -5.29
N LEU A 137 -8.05 8.66 -4.31
CA LEU A 137 -6.78 8.83 -3.59
C LEU A 137 -5.56 8.64 -4.53
N ALA A 138 -5.64 7.69 -5.46
CA ALA A 138 -4.60 7.48 -6.47
C ALA A 138 -4.45 8.69 -7.40
N LEU A 139 -5.58 9.30 -7.81
CA LEU A 139 -5.57 10.53 -8.60
C LEU A 139 -4.94 11.69 -7.82
N GLU A 140 -5.31 11.88 -6.55
CA GLU A 140 -4.69 12.87 -5.67
C GLU A 140 -3.16 12.65 -5.59
N CYS A 141 -2.74 11.41 -5.34
CA CYS A 141 -1.33 11.03 -5.27
C CYS A 141 -0.57 11.42 -6.55
N ALA A 142 -1.12 11.06 -7.72
CA ALA A 142 -0.52 11.39 -9.02
C ALA A 142 -0.39 12.90 -9.24
N THR A 143 -1.40 13.70 -8.86
CA THR A 143 -1.32 15.16 -9.01
C THR A 143 -0.24 15.79 -8.12
N LYS A 144 0.08 15.19 -6.97
CA LYS A 144 1.07 15.71 -6.02
C LYS A 144 2.48 15.15 -6.26
N ARG A 145 2.59 13.93 -6.79
CA ARG A 145 3.81 13.11 -6.73
C ARG A 145 4.13 12.37 -8.03
N MET A 146 3.44 12.71 -9.12
CA MET A 146 3.50 12.07 -10.45
C MET A 146 2.99 10.62 -10.49
N TYR A 147 3.40 9.79 -9.54
CA TYR A 147 2.90 8.42 -9.37
C TYR A 147 1.60 8.37 -8.56
N PRO A 148 0.73 7.35 -8.75
CA PRO A 148 0.95 6.16 -9.56
C PRO A 148 0.69 6.33 -11.06
N ASP A 149 1.45 5.58 -11.87
CA ASP A 149 1.10 5.29 -13.26
C ASP A 149 -0.12 4.35 -13.28
N VAL A 150 -0.92 4.42 -14.35
CA VAL A 150 -2.17 3.64 -14.47
C VAL A 150 -2.03 2.50 -15.47
N LEU A 151 -2.43 1.31 -15.06
CA LEU A 151 -2.56 0.13 -15.91
C LEU A 151 -4.05 -0.20 -16.14
N ASN A 152 -4.50 -0.35 -17.39
CA ASN A 152 -5.90 -0.72 -17.67
C ASN A 152 -6.03 -2.24 -17.84
N TYR A 153 -6.64 -2.90 -16.85
CA TYR A 153 -6.73 -4.36 -16.79
C TYR A 153 -7.45 -4.96 -18.01
N ASP A 154 -8.58 -4.37 -18.41
CA ASP A 154 -9.44 -4.86 -19.50
C ASP A 154 -8.81 -4.70 -20.90
N LYS A 155 -7.61 -4.10 -20.99
CA LYS A 155 -6.86 -3.96 -22.24
C LYS A 155 -5.68 -4.93 -22.35
N ILE A 156 -5.40 -5.68 -21.29
CA ILE A 156 -4.26 -6.59 -21.19
C ILE A 156 -4.71 -8.06 -21.25
N VAL A 157 -5.87 -8.35 -20.66
CA VAL A 157 -6.50 -9.68 -20.63
C VAL A 157 -7.61 -9.77 -21.65
#